data_AF-A0A4P9X209-F1
#
_entry.id   AF-A0A4P9X209-F1
#
_cell.length_a   1.000
_cell.length_b   1.000
_cell.length_c   1.000
_cell.angle_alpha   90.00
_cell.angle_beta   90.00
_cell.angle_gamma   90.00
#
_symmetry.space_group_name_H-M   'P 1'
#
loop_
_entity.id
_entity.type
_entity.pdbx_description
1 polymer ?
#
loop_
_entity_poly.entity_id
_entity_poly.type
_entity_poly.pdbx_seq_one_letter_code
_entity_poly.pdbx_strand_id
1 'polypeptide(L)' 'ERPHPCPWCGKSFLRRQDQRRHVLAHAYDTKRFSCTGCGKRFTRSDALFRH' A
#
# COMPACT_ATOMS: atom_id res chain seq x y z
N GLU A 1 25.21 1.07 1.25
CA GLU A 1 24.10 1.45 2.15
C GLU A 1 22.88 1.88 1.33
N ARG A 2 21.66 1.77 1.85
CA ARG A 2 20.42 2.13 1.12
C ARG A 2 19.83 3.40 1.73
N PRO A 3 20.15 4.60 1.18
CA PRO A 3 19.85 5.87 1.84
C PRO A 3 18.37 6.26 1.77
N HIS A 4 17.52 5.49 1.07
CA HIS A 4 16.11 5.81 0.88
C HIS A 4 15.19 4.82 1.59
N PRO A 5 14.93 5.00 2.89
CA PRO A 5 13.95 4.20 3.62
C PRO A 5 12.50 4.55 3.22
N CYS A 6 11.63 3.54 3.24
CA CYS A 6 10.19 3.73 3.13
C CYS A 6 9.64 4.26 4.47
N PRO A 7 8.85 5.34 4.47
CA PRO A 7 8.29 5.91 5.70
C PRO A 7 7.20 5.05 6.36
N TRP A 8 6.62 4.08 5.64
CA TRP A 8 5.53 3.24 6.17
C TRP A 8 5.97 1.89 6.71
N CYS A 9 6.98 1.26 6.11
CA CYS A 9 7.44 -0.08 6.50
C CYS A 9 8.93 -0.16 6.81
N GLY A 10 9.66 0.96 6.73
CA GLY A 10 11.10 1.02 7.02
C GLY A 10 12.00 0.36 5.99
N LYS A 11 11.44 -0.21 4.90
CA LYS A 11 12.21 -0.92 3.87
C LYS A 11 13.08 0.06 3.08
N SER A 12 14.39 -0.19 3.02
CA SER A 12 15.34 0.72 2.38
C SER A 12 15.65 0.37 0.92
N PHE A 13 15.83 1.40 0.10
CA PHE A 13 16.14 1.34 -1.33
C PHE A 13 17.43 2.11 -1.67
N LEU A 14 18.13 1.67 -2.72
CA LEU A 14 19.33 2.36 -3.22
C LEU A 14 19.00 3.65 -3.98
N ARG A 15 17.85 3.70 -4.66
CA ARG A 15 17.45 4.83 -5.52
C ARG A 15 16.11 5.41 -5.04
N ARG A 16 15.99 6.74 -5.11
CA ARG A 16 14.75 7.47 -4.76
C ARG A 16 13.56 7.03 -5.62
N GLN A 17 13.78 6.71 -6.90
CA GLN A 17 12.72 6.24 -7.80
C GLN A 17 12.08 4.93 -7.33
N ASP A 18 12.88 4.00 -6.80
CA ASP A 18 12.42 2.69 -6.35
C ASP A 18 11.64 2.81 -5.05
N GLN A 19 12.12 3.66 -4.14
CA GLN A 19 11.40 4.03 -2.93
C GLN A 19 10.05 4.69 -3.27
N ARG A 20 10.01 5.62 -4.23
CA ARG A 20 8.78 6.30 -4.65
C ARG A 20 7.76 5.35 -5.28
N ARG A 21 8.19 4.45 -6.16
CA ARG A 21 7.33 3.40 -6.75
C ARG A 21 6.76 2.47 -5.69
N HIS A 22 7.59 2.08 -4.72
CA HIS A 22 7.15 1.27 -3.60
C HIS A 22 6.13 1.98 -2.69
N VAL A 23 6.35 3.26 -2.41
CA VAL A 23 5.41 4.12 -1.67
C VAL A 23 4.07 4.22 -2.43
N LEU A 24 4.06 4.36 -3.75
CA LEU A 24 2.80 4.33 -4.52
C LEU A 24 2.04 3.02 -4.35
N ALA A 25 2.73 1.88 -4.23
CA ALA A 25 2.09 0.60 -3.95
C ALA A 25 1.45 0.57 -2.56
N HIS A 26 2.07 1.19 -1.55
CA HIS A 26 1.44 1.38 -0.25
C HIS A 26 0.20 2.25 -0.33
N ALA A 27 0.22 3.38 -1.07
CA ALA A 27 -0.96 4.21 -1.24
C ALA A 27 -2.13 3.45 -1.89
N TYR A 28 -1.82 2.63 -2.91
CA TYR A 28 -2.80 1.72 -3.54
C TYR A 28 -3.28 0.63 -2.57
N ASP A 29 -2.39 0.05 -1.78
CA ASP A 29 -2.73 -0.96 -0.78
C ASP A 29 -3.50 -0.41 0.43
N THR A 30 -3.27 0.85 0.80
CA THR A 30 -4.08 1.56 1.78
C THR A 30 -5.43 1.96 1.19
N LYS A 31 -5.51 2.15 -0.13
CA LYS A 31 -6.76 2.20 -0.89
C LYS A 31 -7.37 0.80 -1.06
N ARG A 32 -7.23 -0.05 -0.04
CA ARG A 32 -8.07 -1.24 0.11
C ARG A 32 -9.45 -0.79 0.56
N PHE A 33 -10.44 -1.18 -0.22
CA PHE A 33 -11.84 -0.96 0.10
C PHE A 33 -12.17 -1.80 1.33
N SER A 34 -12.59 -1.16 2.43
CA SER A 34 -12.84 -1.83 3.70
C SER A 34 -14.33 -1.93 3.96
N CYS A 35 -14.82 -3.11 4.32
CA CYS A 35 -16.21 -3.28 4.74
C CYS A 35 -16.37 -2.74 6.16
N THR A 36 -17.27 -1.77 6.34
CA THR A 36 -17.58 -1.18 7.65
C THR A 36 -18.30 -2.13 8.59
N GLY A 37 -18.99 -3.16 8.07
CA GLY A 37 -19.70 -4.14 8.90
C GLY A 37 -18.82 -5.23 9.52
N CYS A 38 -17.74 -5.63 8.85
CA CYS A 38 -16.91 -6.77 9.29
C CYS A 38 -15.40 -6.49 9.32
N GLY A 39 -14.94 -5.32 8.86
CA GLY A 39 -13.54 -4.91 8.86
C GLY A 39 -12.66 -5.59 7.80
N LYS A 40 -13.21 -6.42 6.92
CA LYS A 40 -12.44 -7.07 5.84
C LYS A 40 -11.96 -6.04 4.81
N ARG A 41 -10.71 -6.21 4.37
CA ARG A 41 -10.01 -5.33 3.41
C ARG A 41 -9.93 -6.01 2.04
N PHE A 42 -10.32 -5.29 1.00
CA PHE A 42 -10.33 -5.76 -0.39
C PHE A 42 -9.42 -4.89 -1.25
N THR A 43 -8.71 -5.51 -2.19
CA THR A 43 -7.80 -4.79 -3.11
C THR A 43 -8.53 -4.12 -4.27
N ARG A 44 -9.82 -4.38 -4.45
CA ARG A 44 -10.66 -3.80 -5.53
C ARG A 44 -12.06 -3.46 -5.01
N SER A 45 -12.70 -2.46 -5.62
CA SER A 45 -14.03 -1.97 -5.20
C SER A 45 -15.12 -2.97 -5.50
N ASP A 46 -15.05 -3.68 -6.64
CA ASP A 46 -15.99 -4.72 -7.03
C ASP A 46 -15.95 -5.91 -6.07
N ALA A 47 -14.76 -6.24 -5.56
CA ALA A 47 -14.61 -7.28 -4.55
C ALA A 47 -15.22 -6.89 -3.19
N LEU A 48 -15.19 -5.60 -2.81
CA LEU A 48 -15.93 -5.10 -1.64
C LEU A 48 -17.45 -5.10 -1.91
N PHE A 49 -17.91 -4.67 -3.08
CA PHE A 49 -19.33 -4.57 -3.38
C PHE A 49 -20.04 -5.93 -3.42
N ARG A 50 -19.34 -6.99 -3.87
CA ARG A 50 -19.86 -8.37 -3.89
C ARG A 50 -19.73 -9.09 -2.55
N HIS A 51 -18.99 -8.52 -1.60
CA HIS A 51 -18.72 -9.14 -0.30
C HIS A 51 -19.89 -8.96 0.66
#